data_AF-A0A7S0XNV1-F1
#
_entry.id   AF-A0A7S0XNV1-F1
#
_cell.length_a   1.000
_cell.length_b   1.000
_cell.length_c   1.000
_cell.angle_alpha   90.00
_cell.angle_beta   90.00
_cell.angle_gamma   90.00
#
_symmetry.space_group_name_H-M   'P 1'
#
loop_
_entity.id
_entity.type
_entity.pdbx_description
1 polymer ?
#
loop_
_entity_poly.entity_id
_entity_poly.type
_entity_poly.pdbx_seq_one_letter_code
_entity_poly.pdbx_strand_id
1 'polypeptide(L)'
;STFYTGLAGQLAVHHLQTSDTSLVSLPAGSVLCANVTFELLDTRGLPSEGVKAALGWGSSVDVIVGASRSAVSGPTSLAAQVYDVPVLSYASTAVSLSDKDSYPLFHRTVPPDAEAADAMASLLAFLNFTRIGIMFINDPWGNG
;
A
#
# COMPACT_ATOMS: atom_id res chain seq x y z
N SER A 1 11.49 -6.98 9.89
CA SER A 1 10.80 -5.70 10.16
C SER A 1 9.28 -5.82 10.21
N THR A 2 8.71 -7.04 10.24
CA THR A 2 7.26 -7.33 10.17
C THR A 2 6.45 -6.92 11.42
N PHE A 3 7.10 -6.65 12.55
CA PHE A 3 6.44 -6.43 13.83
C PHE A 3 5.68 -5.10 13.97
N TYR A 4 5.89 -4.11 13.09
CA TYR A 4 5.31 -2.77 13.29
C TYR A 4 4.03 -2.48 12.49
N THR A 5 3.81 -3.10 11.33
CA THR A 5 2.66 -2.73 10.46
C THR A 5 1.33 -3.27 10.97
N GLY A 6 1.28 -4.50 11.49
CA GLY A 6 0.06 -5.07 12.07
C GLY A 6 -0.39 -4.33 13.34
N LEU A 7 0.56 -4.03 14.23
CA LEU A 7 0.29 -3.28 15.47
C LEU A 7 -0.06 -1.81 15.20
N ALA A 8 0.60 -1.17 14.22
CA ALA A 8 0.24 0.19 13.83
C ALA A 8 -1.19 0.27 13.28
N GLY A 9 -1.63 -0.73 12.50
CA GLY A 9 -3.02 -0.84 12.04
C GLY A 9 -4.02 -0.99 13.19
N GLN A 10 -3.73 -1.87 14.15
CA GLN A 10 -4.58 -2.03 15.35
C GLN A 10 -4.64 -0.77 16.20
N LEU A 11 -3.50 -0.10 16.40
CA LEU A 11 -3.44 1.14 17.15
C LEU A 11 -4.22 2.25 16.45
N ALA A 12 -4.12 2.36 15.12
CA ALA A 12 -4.88 3.33 14.35
C ALA A 12 -6.40 3.11 14.49
N VAL A 13 -6.87 1.86 14.41
CA VAL A 13 -8.29 1.54 14.60
C VAL A 13 -8.74 1.84 16.03
N HIS A 14 -8.00 1.39 17.04
CA HIS A 14 -8.31 1.70 18.44
C HIS A 14 -8.39 3.20 18.66
N HIS A 15 -7.43 3.95 18.13
CA HIS A 15 -7.38 5.40 18.22
C HIS A 15 -8.60 6.08 17.55
N LEU A 16 -9.02 5.61 16.38
CA LEU A 16 -10.21 6.10 15.68
C LEU A 16 -11.53 5.72 16.38
N GLN A 17 -11.57 4.57 17.07
CA GLN A 17 -12.74 4.10 17.83
C GLN A 17 -12.91 4.86 19.14
N THR A 18 -11.83 5.08 19.89
CA THR A 18 -11.89 5.75 21.18
C THR A 18 -11.88 7.27 21.07
N SER A 19 -11.56 7.81 19.89
CA SER A 19 -11.28 9.24 19.69
C SER A 19 -10.21 9.76 20.67
N ASP A 20 -9.33 8.88 21.15
CA ASP A 20 -8.34 9.21 22.17
C ASP A 20 -7.14 9.92 21.54
N THR A 21 -7.18 11.25 21.49
CA THR A 21 -6.12 12.08 20.90
C THR A 21 -4.87 12.24 21.78
N SER A 22 -4.69 11.43 22.82
CA SER A 22 -3.54 11.57 23.75
C SER A 22 -2.19 11.22 23.12
N LEU A 23 -2.18 10.39 22.07
CA LEU A 23 -0.96 9.96 21.38
C LEU A 23 -0.74 10.66 20.02
N VAL A 24 -1.81 10.87 19.25
CA VAL A 24 -1.80 11.48 17.91
C VAL A 24 -3.05 12.36 17.76
N SER A 25 -2.94 13.50 17.08
CA SER A 25 -4.11 14.33 16.79
C SER A 25 -4.92 13.75 15.63
N LEU A 26 -6.24 13.69 15.79
CA LEU A 26 -7.16 13.26 14.75
C LEU A 26 -7.66 14.47 13.94
N PRO A 27 -7.63 14.43 12.59
CA PRO A 27 -8.29 15.44 11.77
C PRO A 27 -9.79 15.55 12.11
N ALA A 28 -10.38 16.73 11.93
CA ALA A 28 -11.81 16.93 12.16
C ALA A 28 -12.65 15.93 11.36
N GLY A 29 -13.52 15.18 12.05
CA GLY A 29 -14.36 14.13 11.44
C GLY A 29 -13.74 12.73 11.41
N SER A 30 -12.56 12.51 11.99
CA SER A 30 -11.90 11.18 12.04
C SER A 30 -12.41 10.30 13.19
N VAL A 31 -13.74 10.22 13.34
CA VAL A 31 -14.37 9.35 14.34
C VAL A 31 -15.09 8.24 13.60
N LEU A 32 -14.78 6.99 13.92
CA LEU A 32 -15.54 5.86 13.38
C LEU A 32 -16.92 5.82 14.08
N CYS A 33 -17.99 5.96 13.30
CA CYS A 33 -19.35 5.93 13.84
C CYS A 33 -19.82 4.53 14.28
N ALA A 34 -19.02 3.49 14.02
CA ALA A 34 -19.34 2.10 14.32
C ALA A 34 -18.10 1.32 14.81
N ASN A 35 -18.35 0.22 15.52
CA ASN A 35 -17.29 -0.72 15.91
C ASN A 35 -16.71 -1.41 14.66
N VAL A 36 -15.50 -1.02 14.30
CA VAL A 36 -14.71 -1.68 13.24
C VAL A 36 -14.06 -2.96 13.77
N THR A 37 -14.23 -4.05 13.02
CA THR A 37 -13.47 -5.29 13.18
C THR A 37 -12.35 -5.33 12.14
N PHE A 38 -11.28 -6.08 12.42
CA PHE A 38 -10.19 -6.27 11.47
C PHE A 38 -9.77 -7.73 11.46
N GLU A 39 -9.24 -8.15 10.32
CA GLU A 39 -8.59 -9.44 10.15
C GLU A 39 -7.12 -9.22 9.78
N LEU A 40 -6.22 -9.91 10.46
CA LEU A 40 -4.78 -9.82 10.20
C LEU A 40 -4.31 -11.03 9.42
N LEU A 41 -3.50 -10.77 8.39
CA LEU A 41 -2.85 -11.79 7.60
C LEU A 41 -1.41 -11.37 7.27
N ASP A 42 -0.47 -12.31 7.44
CA ASP A 42 0.90 -12.17 6.97
C ASP A 42 1.03 -12.79 5.58
N THR A 43 1.22 -11.95 4.57
CA THR A 43 1.43 -12.40 3.18
C THR A 43 2.79 -13.02 2.96
N ARG A 44 3.75 -12.83 3.89
CA ARG A 44 5.16 -13.22 3.77
C ARG A 44 5.86 -12.63 2.54
N GLY A 45 5.27 -11.58 1.95
CA GLY A 45 5.71 -11.01 0.67
C GLY A 45 5.39 -11.88 -0.54
N LEU A 46 4.55 -12.91 -0.40
CA LEU A 46 4.16 -13.83 -1.45
C LEU A 46 2.84 -13.37 -2.12
N PRO A 47 2.79 -13.24 -3.45
CA PRO A 47 1.57 -12.85 -4.16
C PRO A 47 0.41 -13.84 -3.94
N SER A 48 0.71 -15.13 -3.84
CA SER A 48 -0.30 -16.18 -3.63
C SER A 48 -1.10 -16.00 -2.33
N GLU A 49 -0.42 -15.56 -1.25
CA GLU A 49 -1.09 -15.32 0.03
C GLU A 49 -1.97 -14.08 -0.03
N GLY A 50 -1.53 -13.04 -0.75
CA GLY A 50 -2.34 -11.83 -0.97
C GLY A 50 -3.62 -12.11 -1.76
N VAL A 51 -3.51 -12.87 -2.85
CA VAL A 51 -4.67 -13.31 -3.66
C VAL A 51 -5.61 -14.18 -2.82
N LYS A 52 -5.06 -15.17 -2.08
CA LYS A 52 -5.86 -16.04 -1.22
C LYS A 52 -6.62 -15.26 -0.16
N ALA A 53 -5.99 -14.26 0.46
CA ALA A 53 -6.63 -13.40 1.44
C ALA A 53 -7.76 -12.56 0.83
N ALA A 54 -7.50 -11.90 -0.30
CA ALA A 54 -8.51 -11.08 -0.98
C ALA A 54 -9.74 -11.91 -1.39
N LEU A 55 -9.53 -13.11 -1.95
CA LEU A 55 -10.62 -14.01 -2.31
C LEU A 55 -11.33 -14.60 -1.09
N GLY A 56 -10.60 -14.86 -0.01
CA GLY A 56 -11.13 -15.43 1.22
C GLY A 56 -12.01 -14.45 2.01
N TRP A 57 -11.61 -13.18 2.06
CA TRP A 57 -12.43 -12.11 2.62
C TRP A 57 -13.60 -11.78 1.71
N GLY A 58 -13.36 -11.65 0.40
CA GLY A 58 -14.41 -11.30 -0.55
C GLY A 58 -15.19 -10.05 -0.11
N SER A 59 -16.52 -10.12 -0.12
CA SER A 59 -17.41 -9.04 0.31
C SER A 59 -17.60 -8.94 1.83
N SER A 60 -16.80 -9.63 2.66
CA SER A 60 -16.88 -9.54 4.13
C SER A 60 -16.07 -8.38 4.72
N VAL A 61 -15.31 -7.67 3.89
CA VAL A 61 -14.51 -6.50 4.28
C VAL A 61 -14.82 -5.32 3.36
N ASP A 62 -14.84 -4.12 3.92
CA ASP A 62 -15.10 -2.89 3.14
C ASP A 62 -13.86 -2.38 2.39
N VAL A 63 -12.66 -2.73 2.87
CA VAL A 63 -11.38 -2.28 2.32
C VAL A 63 -10.25 -3.20 2.76
N ILE A 64 -9.26 -3.41 1.88
CA ILE A 64 -8.00 -4.07 2.23
C ILE A 64 -6.92 -3.01 2.39
N VAL A 65 -6.34 -2.90 3.60
CA VAL A 65 -5.20 -2.03 3.86
C VAL A 65 -3.90 -2.82 3.75
N GLY A 66 -3.06 -2.47 2.77
CA GLY A 66 -1.91 -3.26 2.32
C GLY A 66 -1.94 -3.49 0.81
N ALA A 67 -1.14 -4.39 0.25
CA ALA A 67 0.05 -4.99 0.87
C ALA A 67 1.21 -3.99 0.87
N SER A 68 2.30 -4.29 1.59
CA SER A 68 3.49 -3.44 1.58
C SER A 68 4.29 -3.57 0.28
N ARG A 69 4.49 -4.80 -0.22
CA ARG A 69 5.22 -5.08 -1.46
C ARG A 69 4.33 -4.91 -2.69
N SER A 70 4.82 -4.18 -3.69
CA SER A 70 4.13 -3.97 -4.96
C SER A 70 3.82 -5.29 -5.69
N ALA A 71 4.73 -6.26 -5.63
CA ALA A 71 4.53 -7.60 -6.19
C ALA A 71 3.34 -8.37 -5.58
N VAL A 72 2.93 -8.03 -4.36
CA VAL A 72 1.73 -8.60 -3.72
C VAL A 72 0.51 -7.71 -4.00
N SER A 73 0.67 -6.39 -3.89
CA SER A 73 -0.42 -5.42 -4.07
C SER A 73 -1.13 -5.54 -5.41
N GLY A 74 -0.41 -5.75 -6.52
CA GLY A 74 -1.02 -5.90 -7.84
C GLY A 74 -1.99 -7.09 -7.89
N PRO A 75 -1.52 -8.33 -7.70
CA PRO A 75 -2.40 -9.51 -7.70
C PRO A 75 -3.51 -9.46 -6.64
N THR A 76 -3.24 -8.93 -5.44
CA THR A 76 -4.28 -8.71 -4.42
C THR A 76 -5.36 -7.76 -4.92
N SER A 77 -4.99 -6.65 -5.56
CA SER A 77 -5.95 -5.68 -6.11
C SER A 77 -6.82 -6.29 -7.20
N LEU A 78 -6.24 -7.10 -8.09
CA LEU A 78 -6.99 -7.79 -9.15
C LEU A 78 -7.95 -8.82 -8.56
N ALA A 79 -7.58 -9.50 -7.48
CA ALA A 79 -8.45 -10.44 -6.80
C ALA A 79 -9.59 -9.73 -6.04
N ALA A 80 -9.28 -8.64 -5.34
CA ALA A 80 -10.24 -7.87 -4.56
C ALA A 80 -11.28 -7.15 -5.44
N GLN A 81 -10.89 -6.73 -6.66
CA GLN A 81 -11.80 -6.05 -7.58
C GLN A 81 -13.02 -6.92 -7.95
N VAL A 82 -12.91 -8.25 -7.87
CA VAL A 82 -14.02 -9.18 -8.14
C VAL A 82 -15.20 -8.94 -7.20
N TYR A 83 -14.93 -8.38 -6.02
CA TYR A 83 -15.91 -8.09 -4.97
C TYR A 83 -16.11 -6.58 -4.76
N ASP A 84 -15.64 -5.74 -5.69
CA ASP A 84 -15.64 -4.27 -5.58
C ASP A 84 -14.95 -3.75 -4.30
N VAL A 85 -13.99 -4.51 -3.76
CA VAL A 85 -13.26 -4.13 -2.55
C VAL A 85 -12.01 -3.32 -2.93
N PRO A 86 -11.89 -2.05 -2.49
CA PRO A 86 -10.70 -1.26 -2.73
C PRO A 86 -9.50 -1.77 -1.93
N VAL A 87 -8.32 -1.57 -2.51
CA VAL A 87 -7.03 -1.88 -1.88
C VAL A 87 -6.27 -0.57 -1.65
N LEU A 88 -5.92 -0.28 -0.40
CA LEU A 88 -5.16 0.90 0.00
C LEU A 88 -3.78 0.49 0.54
N SER A 89 -2.74 0.63 -0.28
CA SER A 89 -1.37 0.31 0.13
C SER A 89 -0.69 1.47 0.86
N TYR A 90 0.08 1.15 1.89
CA TYR A 90 0.90 2.13 2.63
C TYR A 90 2.38 2.18 2.18
N ALA A 91 2.81 1.31 1.26
CA ALA A 91 4.23 1.20 0.90
C ALA A 91 4.53 0.77 -0.55
N SER A 92 3.55 0.39 -1.36
CA SER A 92 3.80 -0.04 -2.74
C SER A 92 4.02 1.15 -3.67
N THR A 93 5.23 1.30 -4.21
CA THR A 93 5.61 2.46 -5.03
C THR A 93 5.73 2.17 -6.53
N ALA A 94 5.48 0.92 -6.98
CA ALA A 94 5.55 0.55 -8.39
C ALA A 94 4.70 1.47 -9.27
N VAL A 95 5.26 1.94 -10.39
CA VAL A 95 4.58 2.87 -11.30
C VAL A 95 3.36 2.22 -11.95
N SER A 96 3.46 0.93 -12.29
CA SER A 96 2.41 0.13 -12.95
C SER A 96 1.09 0.08 -12.18
N LEU A 97 1.13 0.18 -10.85
CA LEU A 97 -0.08 0.20 -10.00
C LEU A 97 -0.87 1.51 -10.11
N SER A 98 -0.37 2.50 -10.84
CA SER A 98 -1.07 3.76 -11.11
C SER A 98 -2.02 3.66 -12.30
N ASP A 99 -1.92 2.60 -13.12
CA ASP A 99 -2.80 2.38 -14.26
C ASP A 99 -4.23 2.07 -13.79
N LYS A 100 -5.15 3.00 -14.05
CA LYS A 100 -6.55 2.90 -13.60
C LYS A 100 -7.41 2.02 -14.50
N ASP A 101 -6.95 1.69 -15.70
CA ASP A 101 -7.62 0.71 -16.55
C ASP A 101 -7.41 -0.71 -15.97
N SER A 102 -6.20 -0.98 -15.49
CA SER A 102 -5.86 -2.28 -14.85
C SER A 102 -6.23 -2.33 -13.36
N TYR A 103 -6.08 -1.22 -12.62
CA TYR A 103 -6.24 -1.16 -11.16
C TYR A 103 -7.19 -0.03 -10.72
N PRO A 104 -8.48 -0.08 -11.11
CA PRO A 104 -9.43 1.01 -10.87
C PRO A 104 -9.60 1.32 -9.37
N LEU A 105 -9.63 0.29 -8.52
CA LEU A 105 -9.87 0.39 -7.07
C LEU A 105 -8.59 0.38 -6.22
N PHE A 106 -7.41 0.46 -6.84
CA PHE A 106 -6.15 0.53 -6.11
C PHE A 106 -5.78 1.96 -5.72
N HIS A 107 -5.45 2.16 -4.46
CA HIS A 107 -4.97 3.44 -3.93
C HIS A 107 -3.73 3.24 -3.08
N ARG A 108 -2.96 4.31 -2.86
CA ARG A 108 -1.81 4.28 -1.98
C ARG A 108 -1.57 5.63 -1.30
N THR A 109 -0.93 5.58 -0.13
CA THR A 109 -0.57 6.79 0.64
C THR A 109 0.83 7.33 0.33
N VAL A 110 1.64 6.56 -0.41
CA VAL A 110 3.00 6.93 -0.83
C VAL A 110 3.06 7.24 -2.33
N PRO A 111 3.93 8.15 -2.79
CA PRO A 111 4.04 8.47 -4.21
C PRO A 111 4.63 7.32 -5.05
N PRO A 112 4.35 7.28 -6.37
CA PRO A 112 5.03 6.40 -7.32
C PRO A 112 6.55 6.62 -7.37
N ASP A 113 7.31 5.59 -7.78
CA ASP A 113 8.76 5.70 -8.00
C ASP A 113 9.14 6.68 -9.12
N ALA A 114 8.21 7.01 -10.03
CA ALA A 114 8.41 8.02 -11.06
C ALA A 114 8.81 9.39 -10.46
N GLU A 115 8.20 9.77 -9.34
CA GLU A 115 8.48 11.07 -8.74
C GLU A 115 9.85 11.10 -8.06
N ALA A 116 10.29 9.97 -7.51
CA ALA A 116 11.65 9.82 -7.01
C ALA A 116 12.66 9.83 -8.16
N ALA A 117 12.33 9.22 -9.31
CA ALA A 117 13.19 9.21 -10.49
C ALA A 117 13.39 10.63 -11.07
N ASP A 118 12.33 11.44 -11.13
CA ASP A 118 12.41 12.84 -11.58
C ASP A 118 13.30 13.70 -10.66
N ALA A 119 13.18 13.48 -9.34
CA ALA A 119 14.05 14.12 -8.36
C ALA A 119 15.51 13.68 -8.51
N MET A 120 15.77 12.39 -8.74
CA MET A 120 17.11 11.86 -8.98
C MET A 120 17.72 12.45 -10.26
N ALA A 121 16.96 12.50 -11.36
CA ALA A 121 17.42 13.08 -12.62
C ALA A 121 17.82 14.55 -12.45
N SER A 122 16.98 15.32 -11.74
CA SER A 122 17.23 16.73 -11.44
C SER A 122 18.51 16.92 -10.61
N LEU A 123 18.73 16.06 -9.60
CA LEU A 123 19.92 16.12 -8.76
C LEU A 123 21.20 15.77 -9.53
N LEU A 124 21.16 14.71 -10.35
CA LEU A 124 22.32 14.30 -11.17
C LEU A 124 22.72 15.40 -12.16
N ALA A 125 21.72 16.08 -12.76
CA ALA A 125 21.94 17.22 -13.64
C ALA A 125 22.55 18.41 -12.89
N PHE A 126 22.00 18.75 -11.72
CA PHE A 126 22.51 19.85 -10.88
C PHE A 126 23.98 19.65 -10.47
N LEU A 127 24.39 18.40 -10.22
CA LEU A 127 25.75 18.04 -9.82
C LEU A 127 26.72 17.81 -10.99
N ASN A 128 26.27 17.96 -12.25
CA ASN A 128 27.05 17.71 -13.46
C ASN A 128 27.70 16.30 -13.51
N PHE A 129 27.01 15.27 -13.02
CA PHE A 129 27.51 13.90 -13.11
C PHE A 129 27.38 13.35 -14.53
N THR A 130 28.46 12.80 -15.09
CA THR A 130 28.51 12.32 -16.48
C THR A 130 28.74 10.81 -16.61
N ARG A 131 29.02 10.11 -15.51
CA ARG A 131 29.24 8.65 -15.47
C ARG A 131 28.42 8.07 -14.33
N ILE A 132 27.33 7.37 -14.66
CA ILE A 132 26.35 6.87 -13.69
C ILE A 132 26.17 5.36 -13.91
N GLY A 133 26.29 4.58 -12.84
CA GLY A 133 25.92 3.16 -12.82
C GLY A 133 24.52 3.00 -12.21
N ILE A 134 23.69 2.15 -12.81
CA ILE A 134 22.34 1.85 -12.33
C ILE A 134 22.26 0.35 -12.02
N MET A 135 21.67 0.02 -10.88
CA MET A 135 21.35 -1.35 -10.49
C MET A 135 19.86 -1.41 -10.21
N PHE A 136 19.21 -2.49 -10.64
CA PHE A 136 17.79 -2.70 -10.44
C PHE A 136 17.52 -4.13 -9.98
N ILE A 137 16.42 -4.33 -9.27
CA ILE A 137 15.79 -5.64 -9.12
C ILE A 137 14.89 -5.86 -10.32
N ASN A 138 14.72 -7.09 -10.80
CA ASN A 138 13.81 -7.43 -11.89
C ASN A 138 12.57 -8.15 -11.35
N ASP A 139 11.59 -7.38 -10.90
CA ASP A 139 10.32 -7.86 -10.36
C ASP A 139 9.17 -6.84 -10.65
N PRO A 140 7.92 -7.08 -10.22
CA PRO A 140 6.84 -6.13 -10.49
C PRO A 140 7.01 -4.73 -9.87
N TRP A 141 7.95 -4.54 -8.95
CA TRP A 141 8.27 -3.23 -8.39
C TRP A 141 9.27 -2.46 -9.25
N GLY A 142 10.35 -3.12 -9.68
CA GLY A 142 11.36 -2.55 -10.55
C GLY A 142 11.63 -3.45 -11.76
N ASN A 143 11.65 -2.89 -12.96
CA ASN A 143 12.08 -3.57 -14.17
C ASN A 143 12.95 -2.63 -15.00
N GLY A 144 14.01 -3.14 -15.61
CA GLY A 144 15.02 -2.38 -16.35
C GLY A 144 15.07 -2.74 -17.82
#